data_AF-A0AAJ2LCT7-F1
#
_entry.id   AF-A0AAJ2LCT7-F1
#
_cell.length_a   1.000
_cell.length_b   1.000
_cell.length_c   1.000
_cell.angle_alpha   90.00
_cell.angle_beta   90.00
_cell.angle_gamma   90.00
#
_symmetry.space_group_name_H-M   'P 1'
#
loop_
_entity.id
_entity.type
_entity.pdbx_description
1 polymer ?
#
loop_
_entity_poly.entity_id
_entity_poly.type
_entity_poly.pdbx_seq_one_letter_code
_entity_poly.pdbx_strand_id
1 'polypeptide(L)'
;MPFLSIALCYGVGAASASELVGPGRFCGYSPIIDLEKGERITPLEGGIHGGSFRWEGSFGTLEVRGIGWAARPKGPRLRHPSRTGATVFRPRLVDGLYQAAIWNGRQGAAYFSSPTPFTAAQMAAIDRVALFQEGEDPGKCNLRTVFSWE
;
A
#
# COMPACT_ATOMS: atom_id res chain seq x y z
N MET A 1 -13.91 -35.84 45.01
CA MET A 1 -12.99 -34.69 44.90
C MET A 1 -12.86 -34.35 43.43
N PRO A 2 -13.38 -33.19 42.95
CA PRO A 2 -13.35 -32.86 41.53
C PRO A 2 -12.00 -32.20 41.18
N PHE A 3 -11.37 -32.68 40.11
CA PHE A 3 -10.21 -32.04 39.50
C PHE A 3 -10.67 -30.85 38.66
N LEU A 4 -10.17 -29.67 39.02
CA LEU A 4 -10.42 -28.41 38.34
C LEU A 4 -9.43 -28.30 37.16
N SER A 5 -9.86 -28.60 35.95
CA SER A 5 -9.08 -28.33 34.74
C SER A 5 -9.17 -26.85 34.39
N ILE A 6 -8.08 -26.12 34.61
CA ILE A 6 -7.93 -24.72 34.19
C ILE A 6 -7.67 -24.71 32.68
N ALA A 7 -8.66 -24.25 31.92
CA ALA A 7 -8.48 -23.93 30.51
C ALA A 7 -7.70 -22.62 30.40
N LEU A 8 -6.43 -22.71 29.99
CA LEU A 8 -5.64 -21.54 29.59
C LEU A 8 -6.09 -21.10 28.19
N CYS A 9 -7.00 -20.12 28.13
CA CYS A 9 -7.24 -19.38 26.89
C CYS A 9 -6.02 -18.49 26.62
N TYR A 10 -5.08 -18.97 25.81
CA TYR A 10 -4.09 -18.12 25.17
C TYR A 10 -4.81 -17.23 24.16
N GLY A 11 -5.20 -16.04 24.61
CA GLY A 11 -5.60 -14.95 23.72
C GLY A 11 -4.40 -14.55 22.89
N VAL A 12 -4.31 -15.09 21.68
CA VAL A 12 -3.42 -14.58 20.64
C VAL A 12 -3.99 -13.23 20.23
N GLY A 13 -3.56 -12.17 20.89
CA GLY A 13 -3.78 -10.82 20.40
C GLY A 13 -3.04 -10.71 19.06
N ALA A 14 -3.79 -10.68 17.96
CA ALA A 14 -3.23 -10.34 16.67
C ALA A 14 -2.52 -8.99 16.82
N ALA A 15 -1.21 -8.96 16.55
CA ALA A 15 -0.46 -7.72 16.55
C ALA A 15 -1.10 -6.76 15.54
N SER A 16 -1.87 -5.79 16.04
CA SER A 16 -2.41 -4.73 15.20
C SER A 16 -1.24 -3.90 14.72
N ALA A 17 -0.83 -4.11 13.46
CA ALA A 17 0.03 -3.17 12.75
C ALA A 17 -0.67 -1.80 12.83
N SER A 18 -0.11 -0.91 13.65
CA SER A 18 -0.77 0.34 14.03
C SER A 18 -1.20 1.11 12.79
N GLU A 19 -2.50 1.37 12.66
CA GLU A 19 -3.03 2.22 11.61
C GLU A 19 -2.33 3.58 11.62
N LEU A 20 -2.13 4.18 10.44
CA LEU A 20 -1.66 5.56 10.33
C LEU A 20 -2.81 6.45 9.90
N VAL A 21 -3.14 7.44 10.72
CA VAL A 21 -4.12 8.48 10.38
C VAL A 21 -3.37 9.75 10.01
N GLY A 22 -3.79 10.41 8.93
CA GLY A 22 -3.19 11.65 8.46
C GLY A 22 -3.49 12.87 9.35
N PRO A 23 -2.61 13.87 9.39
CA PRO A 23 -1.42 14.00 8.55
C PRO A 23 -0.24 13.13 9.03
N GLY A 24 0.46 12.51 8.08
CA GLY A 24 1.64 11.66 8.36
C GLY A 24 2.15 10.95 7.13
N ARG A 25 3.43 10.58 7.11
CA ARG A 25 4.06 9.88 5.99
C ARG A 25 4.08 8.37 6.23
N PHE A 26 3.45 7.64 5.33
CA PHE A 26 3.57 6.19 5.21
C PHE A 26 4.70 5.83 4.24
N CYS A 27 5.54 4.87 4.63
CA CYS A 27 6.57 4.29 3.77
C CYS A 27 6.54 2.77 3.91
N GLY A 28 5.82 2.11 3.03
CA GLY A 28 5.58 0.69 3.22
C GLY A 28 5.40 -0.03 1.91
N TYR A 29 6.09 -1.17 1.79
CA TYR A 29 5.99 -2.05 0.63
C TYR A 29 6.28 -1.36 -0.72
N SER A 30 7.15 -0.35 -0.81
CA SER A 30 7.40 0.53 -1.99
C SER A 30 6.65 1.87 -2.02
N PRO A 31 5.32 1.96 -1.80
CA PRO A 31 4.65 3.24 -1.65
C PRO A 31 5.22 4.17 -0.57
N ILE A 32 5.41 5.43 -0.95
CA ILE A 32 5.57 6.58 -0.06
C ILE A 32 4.35 7.48 -0.24
N ILE A 33 3.58 7.66 0.82
CA ILE A 33 2.33 8.41 0.80
C ILE A 33 2.35 9.42 1.94
N ASP A 34 2.30 10.70 1.60
CA ASP A 34 2.04 11.78 2.55
C ASP A 34 0.53 11.88 2.75
N LEU A 35 0.04 11.33 3.86
CA LEU A 35 -1.38 11.33 4.17
C LEU A 35 -1.88 12.74 4.46
N GLU A 36 -2.98 13.10 3.82
CA GLU A 36 -3.71 14.33 4.10
C GLU A 36 -4.61 14.15 5.34
N LYS A 37 -5.09 15.26 5.93
CA LYS A 37 -6.03 15.19 7.06
C LYS A 37 -7.29 14.42 6.63
N GLY A 38 -7.66 13.41 7.42
CA GLY A 38 -8.82 12.56 7.14
C GLY A 38 -8.51 11.34 6.27
N GLU A 39 -7.28 11.19 5.80
CA GLU A 39 -6.82 9.94 5.19
C GLU A 39 -6.34 8.95 6.25
N ARG A 40 -6.42 7.65 5.95
CA ARG A 40 -5.99 6.55 6.82
C ARG A 40 -5.36 5.42 6.02
N ILE A 41 -4.28 4.85 6.54
CA ILE A 41 -3.70 3.59 6.09
C ILE A 41 -3.84 2.53 7.17
N THR A 42 -4.42 1.40 6.78
CA THR A 42 -4.51 0.19 7.58
C THR A 42 -3.68 -0.90 6.90
N PRO A 43 -2.49 -1.24 7.40
CA PRO A 43 -1.73 -2.37 6.90
C PRO A 43 -2.55 -3.67 6.98
N LEU A 44 -2.47 -4.51 5.95
CA LEU A 44 -3.16 -5.78 5.89
C LEU A 44 -2.14 -6.92 6.00
N GLU A 45 -1.61 -7.39 4.88
CA GLU A 45 -0.64 -8.49 4.83
C GLU A 45 0.75 -7.98 4.40
N GLY A 46 1.80 -8.69 4.80
CA GLY A 46 3.16 -8.35 4.43
C GLY A 46 4.05 -9.57 4.29
N GLY A 47 5.02 -9.48 3.40
CA GLY A 47 6.10 -10.45 3.20
C GLY A 47 7.38 -9.76 2.73
N ILE A 48 8.42 -10.55 2.49
CA ILE A 48 9.81 -10.06 2.30
C ILE A 48 9.91 -8.95 1.24
N HIS A 49 9.26 -9.10 0.09
CA HIS A 49 9.39 -8.16 -1.04
C HIS A 49 8.24 -7.16 -1.16
N GLY A 50 7.20 -7.25 -0.33
CA GLY A 50 5.99 -6.47 -0.54
C GLY A 50 4.86 -6.79 0.43
N GLY A 51 3.72 -6.17 0.23
CA GLY A 51 2.58 -6.31 1.12
C GLY A 51 1.39 -5.49 0.64
N SER A 52 0.32 -5.55 1.42
CA SER A 52 -0.94 -4.88 1.14
C SER A 52 -1.37 -4.00 2.29
N PHE A 53 -2.11 -2.96 1.95
CA PHE A 53 -2.76 -2.08 2.89
C PHE A 53 -4.02 -1.50 2.27
N ARG A 54 -4.96 -1.11 3.13
CA ARG A 54 -6.13 -0.35 2.73
C ARG A 54 -5.83 1.14 2.94
N TRP A 55 -6.13 1.95 1.94
CA TRP A 55 -5.98 3.41 1.99
C TRP A 55 -7.34 4.07 1.81
N GLU A 56 -7.72 4.88 2.78
CA GLU A 56 -9.03 5.53 2.87
C GLU A 56 -8.86 7.04 2.93
N GLY A 57 -9.84 7.77 2.38
CA GLY A 57 -9.89 9.23 2.42
C GLY A 57 -11.18 9.76 1.78
N SER A 58 -11.21 11.06 1.48
CA SER A 58 -12.33 11.70 0.77
C SER A 58 -12.54 11.14 -0.64
N PHE A 59 -11.50 10.52 -1.23
CA PHE A 59 -11.57 9.82 -2.51
C PHE A 59 -12.22 8.42 -2.42
N GLY A 60 -12.63 7.98 -1.22
CA GLY A 60 -13.14 6.64 -0.97
C GLY A 60 -12.05 5.68 -0.49
N THR A 61 -12.11 4.43 -0.92
CA THR A 61 -11.21 3.35 -0.49
C THR A 61 -10.44 2.78 -1.66
N LEU A 62 -9.16 2.50 -1.44
CA LEU A 62 -8.28 1.78 -2.34
C LEU A 62 -7.63 0.63 -1.58
N GLU A 63 -7.68 -0.57 -2.15
CA GLU A 63 -6.79 -1.64 -1.73
C GLU A 63 -5.48 -1.51 -2.51
N VAL A 64 -4.37 -1.45 -1.79
CA VAL A 64 -3.06 -1.20 -2.37
C VAL A 64 -2.16 -2.37 -2.10
N ARG A 65 -1.53 -2.90 -3.15
CA ARG A 65 -0.44 -3.85 -3.05
C ARG A 65 0.85 -3.17 -3.51
N GLY A 66 1.80 -3.03 -2.59
CA GLY A 66 3.13 -2.53 -2.88
C GLY A 66 4.15 -3.66 -3.01
N ILE A 67 5.14 -3.49 -3.89
CA ILE A 67 6.26 -4.42 -4.05
C ILE A 67 7.56 -3.64 -4.29
N GLY A 68 8.58 -3.86 -3.45
CA GLY A 68 9.90 -3.24 -3.56
C GLY A 68 10.83 -3.90 -4.59
N TRP A 69 10.58 -5.17 -4.93
CA TRP A 69 11.26 -5.93 -5.97
C TRP A 69 10.27 -6.49 -7.01
N ALA A 70 9.74 -5.61 -7.86
CA ALA A 70 8.80 -5.96 -8.90
C ALA A 70 9.44 -5.92 -10.29
N ALA A 71 8.95 -6.80 -11.18
CA ALA A 71 9.06 -6.56 -12.61
C ALA A 71 8.12 -5.40 -13.02
N ARG A 72 8.41 -4.77 -14.16
CA ARG A 72 7.56 -3.71 -14.73
C ARG A 72 6.10 -4.19 -14.87
N PRO A 73 5.10 -3.42 -14.42
CA PRO A 73 3.69 -3.72 -14.66
C PRO A 73 3.36 -3.87 -16.15
N LYS A 74 2.36 -4.72 -16.45
CA LYS A 74 1.87 -4.95 -17.82
C LYS A 74 0.81 -3.91 -18.19
N GLY A 75 0.69 -3.63 -19.49
CA GLY A 75 -0.40 -2.82 -20.04
C GLY A 75 0.04 -1.46 -20.59
N PRO A 76 -0.91 -0.69 -21.14
CA PRO A 76 -0.61 0.59 -21.75
C PRO A 76 -0.35 1.68 -20.69
N ARG A 77 0.70 2.48 -20.92
CA ARG A 77 1.07 3.62 -20.06
C ARG A 77 0.17 4.82 -20.33
N LEU A 78 -0.07 5.63 -19.30
CA LEU A 78 -0.54 7.00 -19.49
C LEU A 78 0.57 7.85 -20.12
N ARG A 79 0.18 8.91 -20.83
CA ARG A 79 1.14 9.77 -21.55
C ARG A 79 2.04 10.55 -20.60
N HIS A 80 1.52 10.92 -19.43
CA HIS A 80 2.23 11.70 -18.43
C HIS A 80 2.56 10.81 -17.23
N PRO A 81 3.76 10.98 -16.63
CA PRO A 81 4.08 10.34 -15.36
C PRO A 81 3.21 10.93 -14.24
N SER A 82 3.24 10.28 -13.07
CA SER A 82 2.62 10.85 -11.88
C SER A 82 3.33 12.14 -11.44
N ARG A 83 2.73 12.91 -10.53
CA ARG A 83 3.39 14.08 -9.91
C ARG A 83 4.72 13.77 -9.24
N THR A 84 4.94 12.52 -8.86
CA THR A 84 6.17 12.01 -8.24
C THR A 84 7.15 11.39 -9.24
N GLY A 85 6.82 11.42 -10.53
CA GLY A 85 7.65 10.89 -11.62
C GLY A 85 7.48 9.40 -11.91
N ALA A 86 6.58 8.69 -11.22
CA ALA A 86 6.31 7.28 -11.49
C ALA A 86 5.58 7.11 -12.83
N THR A 87 5.89 6.03 -13.55
CA THR A 87 5.12 5.63 -14.73
C THR A 87 3.77 5.09 -14.28
N VAL A 88 2.68 5.70 -14.75
CA VAL A 88 1.32 5.25 -14.48
C VAL A 88 0.79 4.39 -15.62
N PHE A 89 0.17 3.26 -15.29
CA PHE A 89 -0.47 2.35 -16.23
C PHE A 89 -1.98 2.55 -16.22
N ARG A 90 -2.62 2.46 -17.40
CA ARG A 90 -4.08 2.61 -17.51
C ARG A 90 -4.80 1.54 -16.67
N PRO A 91 -5.90 1.91 -15.99
CA PRO A 91 -6.73 0.93 -15.31
C PRO A 91 -7.21 -0.19 -16.23
N ARG A 92 -7.26 -1.40 -15.69
CA ARG A 92 -7.78 -2.60 -16.37
C ARG A 92 -8.53 -3.48 -15.39
N LEU A 93 -9.40 -4.35 -15.89
CA LEU A 93 -10.07 -5.36 -15.05
C LEU A 93 -9.12 -6.53 -14.79
N VAL A 94 -8.93 -6.90 -13.53
CA VAL A 94 -8.13 -8.05 -13.06
C VAL A 94 -8.93 -8.71 -11.95
N ASP A 95 -9.24 -10.00 -12.10
CA ASP A 95 -9.98 -10.78 -11.09
C ASP A 95 -11.27 -10.10 -10.59
N GLY A 96 -11.98 -9.43 -11.51
CA GLY A 96 -13.24 -8.73 -11.21
C GLY A 96 -13.08 -7.32 -10.60
N LEU A 97 -11.85 -6.84 -10.37
CA LEU A 97 -11.56 -5.51 -9.84
C LEU A 97 -10.89 -4.61 -10.88
N TYR A 98 -11.19 -3.31 -10.82
CA TYR A 98 -10.43 -2.32 -11.58
C TYR A 98 -9.09 -2.10 -10.90
N GLN A 99 -8.01 -2.33 -11.64
CA GLN A 99 -6.66 -2.20 -11.15
C GLN A 99 -5.86 -1.16 -11.95
N ALA A 100 -5.31 -0.17 -11.26
CA ALA A 100 -4.28 0.73 -11.77
C ALA A 100 -2.91 0.34 -11.20
N ALA A 101 -1.83 0.68 -11.89
CA ALA A 101 -0.47 0.41 -11.39
C ALA A 101 0.44 1.61 -11.63
N ILE A 102 1.41 1.78 -10.72
CA ILE A 102 2.52 2.72 -10.88
C ILE A 102 3.86 1.99 -10.72
N TRP A 103 4.90 2.52 -11.37
CA TRP A 103 6.23 1.93 -11.37
C TRP A 103 7.31 3.01 -11.39
N ASN A 104 8.36 2.87 -10.59
CA ASN A 104 9.44 3.85 -10.48
C ASN A 104 10.47 3.81 -11.63
N GLY A 105 10.25 2.97 -12.65
CA GLY A 105 11.22 2.78 -13.74
C GLY A 105 12.28 1.71 -13.44
N ARG A 106 12.28 1.14 -12.23
CA ARG A 106 13.25 0.14 -11.77
C ARG A 106 12.55 -1.05 -11.12
N GLN A 107 12.54 -1.17 -9.79
CA GLN A 107 11.97 -2.33 -9.08
C GLN A 107 10.79 -1.98 -8.17
N GLY A 108 10.53 -0.71 -7.89
CA GLY A 108 9.41 -0.30 -7.03
C GLY A 108 8.11 -0.24 -7.83
N ALA A 109 7.08 -0.95 -7.38
CA ALA A 109 5.75 -0.91 -7.99
C ALA A 109 4.64 -0.89 -6.94
N ALA A 110 3.51 -0.28 -7.31
CA ALA A 110 2.29 -0.37 -6.54
C ALA A 110 1.08 -0.60 -7.45
N TYR A 111 0.14 -1.41 -6.97
CA TYR A 111 -1.10 -1.77 -7.63
C TYR A 111 -2.24 -1.30 -6.75
N PHE A 112 -3.18 -0.56 -7.33
CA PHE A 112 -4.36 -0.04 -6.65
C PHE A 112 -5.56 -0.75 -7.22
N SER A 113 -6.43 -1.26 -6.37
CA SER A 113 -7.65 -1.98 -6.75
C SER A 113 -8.88 -1.24 -6.23
N SER A 114 -9.95 -1.24 -7.05
CA SER A 114 -11.27 -0.72 -6.70
C SER A 114 -12.36 -1.61 -7.30
N PRO A 115 -13.50 -1.82 -6.60
CA PRO A 115 -14.62 -2.59 -7.14
C PRO A 115 -15.36 -1.88 -8.29
N THR A 116 -15.14 -0.57 -8.45
CA THR A 116 -15.75 0.26 -9.49
C THR A 116 -14.67 0.92 -10.35
N PRO A 117 -15.00 1.44 -11.55
CA PRO A 117 -14.07 2.25 -12.32
C PRO A 117 -13.46 3.38 -11.46
N PHE A 118 -12.17 3.63 -11.64
CA PHE A 118 -11.49 4.69 -10.89
C PHE A 118 -12.12 6.05 -11.13
N THR A 119 -12.46 6.73 -10.05
CA THR A 119 -12.89 8.13 -10.09
C THR A 119 -11.70 9.06 -10.31
N ALA A 120 -11.97 10.29 -10.74
CA ALA A 120 -10.94 11.32 -10.83
C ALA A 120 -10.23 11.57 -9.49
N ALA A 121 -10.97 11.49 -8.37
CA ALA A 121 -10.42 11.67 -7.03
C ALA A 121 -9.45 10.54 -6.65
N GLN A 122 -9.80 9.28 -6.95
CA GLN A 122 -8.88 8.15 -6.72
C GLN A 122 -7.64 8.25 -7.61
N MET A 123 -7.80 8.62 -8.89
CA MET A 123 -6.65 8.83 -9.77
C MET A 123 -5.75 9.98 -9.28
N ALA A 124 -6.34 11.06 -8.77
CA ALA A 124 -5.60 12.16 -8.16
C ALA A 124 -4.87 11.74 -6.87
N ALA A 125 -5.45 10.84 -6.08
CA ALA A 125 -4.78 10.25 -4.92
C ALA A 125 -3.58 9.37 -5.34
N ILE A 126 -3.76 8.50 -6.34
CA ILE A 126 -2.67 7.67 -6.89
C ILE A 126 -1.53 8.54 -7.43
N ASP A 127 -1.85 9.67 -8.05
CA ASP A 127 -0.89 10.60 -8.64
C ASP A 127 0.08 11.21 -7.61
N ARG A 128 -0.29 11.24 -6.32
CA ARG A 128 0.54 11.74 -5.21
C ARG A 128 1.56 10.72 -4.71
N VAL A 129 1.43 9.44 -5.10
CA VAL A 129 2.21 8.34 -4.52
C VAL A 129 3.61 8.31 -5.11
N ALA A 130 4.63 8.44 -4.28
CA ALA A 130 6.01 8.17 -4.66
C ALA A 130 6.35 6.69 -4.42
N LEU A 131 7.45 6.23 -4.99
CA LEU A 131 7.89 4.84 -4.87
C LEU A 131 9.37 4.81 -4.53
N PHE A 132 9.72 4.05 -3.48
CA PHE A 132 11.09 3.54 -3.28
C PHE A 132 11.16 2.07 -3.73
N GLN A 133 12.35 1.53 -3.88
CA GLN A 133 12.54 0.09 -4.09
C GLN A 133 13.38 -0.54 -2.99
N GLU A 134 13.47 -1.87 -3.00
CA GLU A 134 14.28 -2.61 -2.04
C GLU A 134 15.74 -2.11 -2.03
N GLY A 135 16.29 -1.91 -0.82
CA GLY A 135 17.62 -1.35 -0.60
C GLY A 135 17.69 0.19 -0.57
N GLU A 136 16.62 0.91 -0.93
CA GLU A 136 16.58 2.37 -0.81
C GLU A 136 16.06 2.83 0.55
N ASP A 137 16.58 3.96 1.03
CA ASP A 137 16.02 4.65 2.19
C ASP A 137 14.81 5.50 1.77
N PRO A 138 13.59 5.21 2.24
CA PRO A 138 12.41 6.01 1.94
C PRO A 138 12.38 7.36 2.70
N GLY A 139 13.37 7.63 3.55
CA GLY A 139 13.50 8.84 4.34
C GLY A 139 12.70 8.78 5.65
N LYS A 140 12.34 9.96 6.19
CA LYS A 140 11.61 10.06 7.46
C LYS A 140 10.16 9.64 7.28
N CYS A 141 9.72 8.60 7.98
CA CYS A 141 8.37 8.04 7.87
C CYS A 141 7.71 7.96 9.25
N ASN A 142 6.43 8.30 9.33
CA ASN A 142 5.62 8.13 10.54
C ASN A 142 5.25 6.66 10.76
N LEU A 143 4.98 5.93 9.67
CA LEU A 143 4.80 4.48 9.69
C LEU A 143 5.67 3.86 8.60
N ARG A 144 6.47 2.86 8.98
CA ARG A 144 7.35 2.11 8.10
C ARG A 144 7.02 0.62 8.20
N THR A 145 6.73 -0.03 7.07
CA THR A 145 6.49 -1.50 7.02
C THR A 145 7.66 -2.27 6.41
N VAL A 146 8.82 -1.62 6.27
CA VAL A 146 10.03 -2.21 5.68
C VAL A 146 10.63 -3.22 6.65
N PHE A 147 10.88 -4.43 6.16
CA PHE A 147 11.66 -5.44 6.85
C PHE A 147 13.13 -4.97 6.90
N SER A 148 13.68 -4.85 8.11
CA SER A 148 15.12 -4.67 8.32
C SER A 148 15.80 -5.98 8.01
N TRP A 149 16.74 -5.97 7.07
CA TRP A 149 17.75 -7.02 6.94
C TRP A 149 18.76 -6.82 8.07
N GLU A 150 18.38 -7.14 9.30
CA GLU A 150 19.37 -7.49 10.32
C GLU A 150 19.82 -8.93 10.11
#